data_AF-A0A2D9MTF6-F1
#
_entry.id   AF-A0A2D9MTF6-F1
#
_cell.length_a   1.000
_cell.length_b   1.000
_cell.length_c   1.000
_cell.angle_alpha   90.00
_cell.angle_beta   90.00
_cell.angle_gamma   90.00
#
_symmetry.space_group_name_H-M   'P 1'
#
loop_
_entity.id
_entity.type
_entity.pdbx_description
1 polymer ?
#
loop_
_entity_poly.entity_id
_entity_poly.type
_entity_poly.pdbx_seq_one_letter_code
_entity_poly.pdbx_strand_id
1 'polypeptide(L)' 'MSESERELPKPTPETQHFWDGTRQGELRLQRCKKTGEVYFPPRHFCPSSGSTDIEIIKASG' A
#
# COMPACT_ATOMS: atom_id res chain seq x y z
N MET A 1 -32.70 -8.60 2.16
CA MET A 1 -31.57 -7.72 2.52
C MET A 1 -30.99 -7.24 1.20
N SER A 2 -31.28 -6.01 0.76
CA SER A 2 -30.72 -5.53 -0.51
C SER A 2 -29.23 -5.30 -0.28
N GLU A 3 -28.44 -6.27 -0.71
CA GLU A 3 -27.00 -6.18 -0.81
C GLU A 3 -26.71 -4.97 -1.68
N SER A 4 -26.36 -3.86 -1.04
CA SER A 4 -25.98 -2.62 -1.70
C SER A 4 -24.91 -3.00 -2.74
N GLU A 5 -25.23 -2.84 -4.03
CA GLU A 5 -24.29 -2.92 -5.16
C GLU A 5 -23.24 -1.80 -5.05
N ARG A 6 -22.48 -1.80 -3.95
CA ARG A 6 -21.33 -0.95 -3.77
C ARG A 6 -20.17 -1.61 -4.49
N GLU A 7 -19.67 -0.91 -5.50
CA GLU A 7 -18.44 -1.31 -6.16
C GLU A 7 -17.32 -1.44 -5.12
N LEU A 8 -16.78 -2.64 -5.00
CA LEU A 8 -15.63 -2.90 -4.16
C LEU A 8 -14.37 -2.38 -4.84
N PRO A 9 -13.39 -1.89 -4.07
CA PRO A 9 -12.09 -1.52 -4.63
C PRO A 9 -11.45 -2.75 -5.30
N LYS A 10 -10.98 -2.57 -6.53
CA LYS A 10 -10.26 -3.60 -7.29
C LYS A 10 -8.76 -3.43 -7.04
N PRO A 11 -8.03 -4.47 -6.61
CA PRO A 11 -6.58 -4.44 -6.55
C PRO A 11 -5.97 -4.07 -7.90
N THR A 12 -4.96 -3.20 -7.86
CA THR A 12 -4.09 -2.88 -8.98
C THR A 12 -2.69 -3.43 -8.69
N PRO A 13 -1.79 -3.55 -9.68
CA PRO A 13 -0.41 -3.97 -9.43
C PRO A 13 0.29 -3.15 -8.33
N GLU A 14 0.03 -1.85 -8.26
CA GLU A 14 0.60 -0.93 -7.27
C GLU A 14 0.11 -1.18 -5.86
N THR A 15 -1.14 -1.66 -5.72
CA THR A 15 -1.79 -1.92 -4.43
C THR A 15 -1.76 -3.39 -4.04
N GLN A 16 -1.23 -4.27 -4.90
CA GLN A 16 -1.24 -5.71 -4.70
C GLN A 16 -0.60 -6.12 -3.37
N HIS A 17 0.52 -5.48 -3.00
CA HIS A 17 1.21 -5.74 -1.74
C HIS A 17 0.34 -5.44 -0.50
N PHE A 18 -0.49 -4.40 -0.58
CA PHE A 18 -1.42 -4.02 0.49
C PHE A 18 -2.49 -5.10 0.62
N TRP A 19 -3.13 -5.50 -0.49
CA TRP A 19 -4.17 -6.53 -0.50
C TRP A 19 -3.65 -7.92 -0.13
N ASP A 20 -2.42 -8.27 -0.50
CA ASP A 20 -1.77 -9.51 -0.06
C ASP A 20 -1.50 -9.51 1.44
N GLY A 21 -1.07 -8.36 1.98
CA GLY A 21 -0.90 -8.17 3.43
C GLY A 21 -2.22 -8.35 4.17
N THR A 22 -3.30 -7.68 3.73
CA THR A 22 -4.59 -7.76 4.42
C THR A 22 -5.16 -9.18 4.43
N ARG A 23 -4.98 -9.95 3.36
CA ARG A 23 -5.32 -11.39 3.32
C ARG A 23 -4.56 -12.23 4.36
N GLN A 24 -3.37 -11.78 4.77
CA GLN A 24 -2.50 -12.45 5.74
C GLN A 24 -2.62 -11.85 7.15
N GLY A 25 -3.53 -10.90 7.38
CA GLY A 25 -3.65 -10.18 8.65
C GLY A 25 -2.49 -9.22 8.92
N GLU A 26 -1.80 -8.75 7.87
CA GLU A 26 -0.68 -7.82 7.96
C GLU A 26 -1.00 -6.48 7.28
N LEU A 27 -0.57 -5.37 7.88
CA LEU A 27 -0.53 -4.08 7.18
C LEU A 27 0.83 -3.92 6.51
N ARG A 28 0.86 -3.96 5.18
CA ARG A 28 2.09 -3.74 4.38
C ARG A 28 2.08 -2.33 3.77
N LEU A 29 3.12 -1.55 4.08
CA LEU A 29 3.26 -0.14 3.68
C LEU A 29 4.50 0.06 2.80
N GLN A 30 4.51 1.15 2.04
CA GLN A 30 5.69 1.58 1.30
C GLN A 30 6.60 2.44 2.18
N ARG A 31 7.91 2.23 2.07
CA ARG A 31 8.97 3.07 2.65
C ARG A 31 9.93 3.51 1.55
N CYS A 32 10.24 4.80 1.50
CA CYS A 32 11.30 5.31 0.62
C CYS A 32 12.68 4.94 1.18
N LYS A 33 13.51 4.25 0.40
CA LYS A 33 14.87 3.90 0.86
C LYS A 33 15.82 5.08 0.97
N LYS A 34 15.51 6.20 0.28
CA LYS A 34 16.34 7.42 0.34
C LYS A 34 16.03 8.28 1.57
N THR A 35 14.75 8.46 1.89
CA THR A 35 14.33 9.36 2.98
C THR A 35 13.96 8.62 4.27
N GLY A 36 13.70 7.31 4.18
CA GLY A 36 13.16 6.51 5.28
C GLY A 36 11.67 6.73 5.54
N GLU A 37 11.02 7.62 4.79
CA GLU A 37 9.61 7.97 5.01
C GLU A 37 8.69 6.82 4.62
N VAL A 38 7.76 6.50 5.53
CA VAL A 38 6.70 5.50 5.33
C VAL A 38 5.42 6.24 4.96
N TYR A 39 4.72 5.76 3.93
CA TYR A 39 3.55 6.47 3.43
C TYR A 39 2.44 5.54 2.91
N PHE A 40 1.24 6.09 2.84
CA PHE A 40 0.02 5.48 2.33
C PHE A 40 -0.89 6.59 1.77
N PRO A 41 -1.65 6.38 0.67
CA PRO A 41 -1.80 5.15 -0.11
C PRO A 41 -0.54 4.79 -0.94
N PRO A 42 -0.42 3.54 -1.43
CA PRO A 42 0.68 3.14 -2.32
C PRO A 42 0.78 4.02 -3.57
N ARG A 43 2.00 4.34 -3.96
CA ARG A 43 2.37 5.17 -5.12
C ARG A 43 3.63 4.61 -5.78
N HIS A 44 3.84 4.95 -7.06
CA HIS A 44 5.06 4.57 -7.78
C HIS A 44 6.32 5.35 -7.33
N PHE A 45 6.14 6.46 -6.61
CA PHE A 45 7.23 7.33 -6.16
C PHE A 45 6.96 7.86 -4.75
N CYS A 46 8.04 8.22 -4.07
CA CYS A 46 8.01 8.84 -2.75
C CYS A 46 7.43 10.27 -2.83
N PRO A 47 6.43 10.61 -2.02
CA PRO A 47 5.80 11.93 -2.07
C PRO A 47 6.72 13.09 -1.66
N SER A 48 7.73 12.85 -0.82
CA SER A 48 8.65 13.91 -0.38
C SER A 48 9.84 14.13 -1.30
N SER A 49 10.32 13.08 -1.98
CA SER A 49 11.58 13.13 -2.74
C SER A 49 11.44 12.81 -4.23
N GLY A 50 10.29 12.30 -4.68
CA GLY A 50 10.11 11.78 -6.04
C GLY A 50 10.92 10.51 -6.34
N SER A 51 11.65 9.96 -5.37
CA SER A 51 12.42 8.72 -5.55
C SER A 51 11.50 7.54 -5.90
N THR A 52 11.95 6.70 -6.83
CA THR A 52 11.30 5.42 -7.16
C THR A 52 11.93 4.22 -6.42
N ASP A 53 12.97 4.46 -5.61
CA ASP A 53 13.57 3.43 -4.76
C ASP A 53 12.74 3.22 -3.49
N ILE A 54 11.70 2.40 -3.64
CA ILE A 54 10.67 2.12 -2.63
C ILE A 54 10.74 0.65 -2.24
N GLU A 55 10.64 0.36 -0.94
CA GLU A 55 10.47 -0.99 -0.41
C GLU A 55 9.11 -1.16 0.26
N ILE A 56 8.64 -2.41 0.34
CA ILE A 56 7.46 -2.79 1.09
C ILE A 56 7.89 -3.31 2.47
N ILE A 57 7.33 -2.75 3.53
CA ILE A 57 7.57 -3.16 4.91
C ILE A 57 6.27 -3.60 5.58
N LYS A 58 6.36 -4.53 6.53
CA LYS A 58 5.27 -4.85 7.45
C LYS A 58 5.24 -3.81 8.58
N ALA A 59 4.07 -3.26 8.87
CA ALA A 59 3.85 -2.39 10.02
C ALA A 59 3.86 -3.19 11.33
N SER A 60 4.17 -2.53 12.44
CA SER A 60 4.36 -3.18 13.76
C SER A 60 3.08 -3.37 14.59
N GLY A 61 1.91 -3.12 14.00
CA GLY A 61 0.61 -3.22 14.68
C GLY A 61 0.15 -4.64 14.94
#